data_AF-A0AAD4I6C3-F1
#
_entry.id   AF-A0AAD4I6C3-F1
#
_cell.length_a   1.000
_cell.length_b   1.000
_cell.length_c   1.000
_cell.angle_alpha   90.00
_cell.angle_beta   90.00
_cell.angle_gamma   90.00
#
_symmetry.space_group_name_H-M   'P 1'
#
loop_
_entity.id
_entity.type
_entity.pdbx_description
1 polymer ?
#
loop_
_entity_poly.entity_id
_entity_poly.type
_entity_poly.pdbx_seq_one_letter_code
_entity_poly.pdbx_strand_id
1 'polypeptide(L)'
;MASETSGAEPLTLSAISAGLHFWEKIGPRKWKPDPVNLEHCHPLQGGYRDFVPRPDVDQNLPQGPSRASLREDLCYYLENHPDLSPDSFSKPLDVSWFLRKIVASHYMQVIRYNAGILRSLEWPLLRQDALSIEMSKAEGKWSDLQTIASCCNNYVEDLEEAMLSLGIDSHDPETGSPKSWVQDDADFRYLLGQAKALTKRVTELNSAFTGLTSIIGNDQANAEAKRSIQEAKSVRVLTLLATVFIPLSFTCGLLSMSDEYLPGSTKFWVFFAVSVPLVILIFVIAALINLAWLRPQQLKALILGRLGGGLGTLCFPPSTPDRASVESGEESECDRYDVDHDEKHGRRNVRHAMARPHWHPSHQ
;
A
#
# COMPACT_ATOMS: atom_id res chain seq x y z
N MET A 1 34.02 58.14 9.93
CA MET A 1 33.85 57.13 10.99
C MET A 1 32.37 56.77 10.99
N ALA A 2 32.00 55.75 10.21
CA ALA A 2 31.80 54.34 10.64
C ALA A 2 30.41 54.18 11.31
N SER A 3 29.55 53.20 11.01
CA SER A 3 29.48 52.10 10.05
C SER A 3 28.04 51.56 10.04
N GLU A 4 27.64 50.94 8.92
CA GLU A 4 26.59 49.91 8.69
C GLU A 4 25.67 49.44 9.84
N THR A 5 24.38 49.25 9.52
CA THR A 5 23.84 47.90 9.21
C THR A 5 22.42 47.93 8.63
N SER A 6 22.24 47.02 7.67
CA SER A 6 21.07 46.69 6.86
C SER A 6 19.93 46.08 7.69
N GLY A 7 18.72 46.63 7.56
CA GLY A 7 17.48 46.03 8.07
C GLY A 7 16.78 45.22 6.98
N ALA A 8 16.90 43.89 7.06
CA ALA A 8 16.07 42.97 6.30
C ALA A 8 14.66 42.91 6.92
N GLU A 9 13.61 43.06 6.11
CA GLU A 9 12.23 42.86 6.54
C GLU A 9 11.97 41.38 6.89
N PRO A 10 11.36 41.08 8.04
CA PRO A 10 11.03 39.71 8.40
C PRO A 10 9.77 39.23 7.67
N LEU A 11 9.88 38.02 7.11
CA LEU A 11 8.82 37.24 6.51
C LEU A 11 7.58 37.19 7.42
N THR A 12 6.47 37.69 6.90
CA THR A 12 5.19 37.84 7.60
C THR A 12 4.63 36.52 8.16
N LEU A 13 4.07 36.61 9.37
CA LEU A 13 3.41 35.60 10.20
C LEU A 13 2.25 34.80 9.54
N SER A 14 1.96 34.98 8.25
CA SER A 14 0.85 34.32 7.57
C SER A 14 1.11 32.84 7.22
N ALA A 15 2.37 32.48 6.96
CA ALA A 15 2.74 31.09 6.66
C ALA A 15 2.67 30.18 7.90
N ILE A 16 2.88 30.74 9.10
CA ILE A 16 2.82 30.01 10.37
C ILE A 16 1.35 29.72 10.76
N SER A 17 0.42 30.59 10.39
CA SER A 17 -1.02 30.39 10.62
C SER A 17 -1.61 29.20 9.85
N ALA A 18 -1.12 28.93 8.63
CA ALA A 18 -1.58 27.77 7.85
C ALA A 18 -1.13 26.43 8.47
N GLY A 19 0.05 26.39 9.10
CA GLY A 19 0.53 25.21 9.82
C GLY A 19 -0.21 24.95 11.14
N LEU A 20 -0.60 26.02 11.85
CA LEU A 20 -1.35 25.93 13.12
C LEU A 20 -2.78 25.40 12.94
N HIS A 21 -3.45 25.74 11.84
CA HIS A 21 -4.80 25.21 11.56
C HIS A 21 -4.85 23.71 11.28
N PHE A 22 -3.73 23.07 10.91
CA PHE A 22 -3.66 21.61 10.77
C PHE A 22 -3.67 20.91 12.14
N TRP A 23 -2.97 21.47 13.13
CA TRP A 23 -2.88 20.92 14.48
C TRP A 23 -4.10 21.23 15.35
N GLU A 24 -4.81 22.33 15.10
CA GLU A 24 -6.01 22.73 15.84
C GLU A 24 -7.20 21.77 15.62
N LYS A 25 -7.21 21.00 14.52
CA LYS A 25 -8.23 19.96 14.26
C LYS A 25 -7.99 18.64 14.99
N ILE A 26 -6.83 18.46 15.62
CA ILE A 26 -6.54 17.29 16.45
C ILE A 26 -6.90 17.66 17.90
N GLY A 27 -8.20 17.86 18.15
CA GLY A 27 -8.70 17.90 19.53
C GLY A 27 -8.23 16.66 20.28
N PRO A 28 -8.03 16.72 21.61
CA PRO A 28 -7.55 15.57 22.37
C PRO A 28 -8.50 14.40 22.09
N ARG A 29 -8.02 13.40 21.35
CA ARG A 29 -8.74 12.13 21.21
C ARG A 29 -8.84 11.59 22.64
N LYS A 30 -10.00 11.79 23.27
CA LYS A 30 -10.32 11.14 24.53
C LYS A 30 -10.31 9.65 24.22
N TRP A 31 -9.17 9.03 24.46
CA TRP A 31 -9.00 7.59 24.39
C TRP A 31 -9.95 7.02 25.43
N LYS A 32 -11.14 6.61 24.98
CA LYS A 32 -12.04 5.81 25.79
C LYS A 32 -11.61 4.38 25.49
N PRO A 33 -10.87 3.72 26.39
CA PRO A 33 -10.71 2.28 26.25
C PRO A 33 -12.12 1.70 26.28
N ASP A 34 -12.57 1.16 25.17
CA ASP A 34 -13.74 0.29 25.22
C ASP A 34 -13.37 -0.83 26.19
N PRO A 35 -14.18 -1.09 27.23
CA PRO A 35 -13.88 -2.17 28.17
C PRO A 35 -13.84 -3.46 27.37
N VAL A 36 -12.64 -3.99 27.16
CA VAL A 36 -12.44 -5.26 26.47
C VAL A 36 -13.12 -6.31 27.33
N ASN A 37 -14.24 -6.85 26.84
CA ASN A 37 -14.95 -7.90 27.55
C ASN A 37 -14.12 -9.19 27.44
N LEU A 38 -13.36 -9.48 28.50
CA LEU A 38 -12.48 -10.64 28.60
C LEU A 38 -13.24 -11.96 28.81
N GLU A 39 -14.55 -11.94 29.08
CA GLU A 39 -15.36 -13.15 29.33
C GLU A 39 -15.40 -14.09 28.12
N HIS A 40 -15.04 -13.60 26.92
CA HIS A 40 -15.04 -14.37 25.67
C HIS A 40 -13.64 -14.50 25.04
N CYS A 41 -12.58 -14.10 25.75
CA CYS A 41 -11.21 -14.20 25.24
C CYS A 41 -10.66 -15.61 25.46
N HIS A 42 -10.80 -16.47 24.45
CA HIS A 42 -10.12 -17.76 24.40
C HIS A 42 -8.79 -17.67 23.64
N PRO A 43 -7.78 -18.46 24.01
CA PRO A 43 -6.52 -18.46 23.30
C PRO A 43 -6.72 -18.91 21.84
N LEU A 44 -6.06 -18.22 20.93
CA LEU A 44 -6.14 -18.51 19.49
C LEU A 44 -5.76 -19.97 19.22
N GLN A 45 -6.66 -20.73 18.58
CA GLN A 45 -6.52 -22.17 18.32
C GLN A 45 -6.27 -23.03 19.59
N GLY A 46 -6.75 -22.57 20.75
CA GLY A 46 -6.51 -23.26 22.01
C GLY A 46 -5.10 -23.08 22.56
N GLY A 47 -4.32 -22.10 22.08
CA GLY A 47 -3.00 -21.73 22.60
C GLY A 47 -1.82 -22.25 21.78
N TYR A 48 -0.62 -22.20 22.36
CA TYR A 48 0.59 -22.68 21.67
C TYR A 48 0.55 -24.19 21.45
N ARG A 49 1.30 -24.68 20.46
CA ARG A 49 1.41 -26.12 20.19
C ARG A 49 2.33 -26.76 21.21
N ASP A 50 1.93 -27.93 21.68
CA ASP A 50 2.77 -28.75 22.55
C ASP A 50 4.08 -29.11 21.83
N PHE A 51 5.19 -28.96 22.53
CA PHE A 51 6.55 -29.20 22.04
C PHE A 51 7.06 -30.60 22.42
N VAL A 52 6.35 -31.33 23.27
CA VAL A 52 6.71 -32.70 23.62
C VAL A 52 6.39 -33.62 22.42
N PRO A 53 7.38 -34.38 21.89
CA PRO A 53 7.14 -35.33 20.82
C PRO A 53 6.10 -36.36 21.24
N ARG A 54 5.10 -36.61 20.37
CA ARG A 54 4.05 -37.58 20.65
C ARG A 54 4.51 -38.99 20.24
N PRO A 55 4.31 -40.02 21.06
CA PRO A 55 4.44 -41.40 20.60
C PRO A 55 3.35 -41.68 19.56
N ASP A 56 3.75 -42.28 18.43
CA ASP A 56 3.02 -42.27 17.15
C ASP A 56 1.65 -43.02 17.13
N VAL A 57 1.12 -43.56 18.24
CA VAL A 57 0.10 -44.64 18.13
C VAL A 57 -1.16 -44.55 19.03
N ASP A 58 -1.24 -43.77 20.10
CA ASP A 58 -2.39 -43.90 21.03
C ASP A 58 -3.54 -42.89 20.83
N GLN A 59 -4.76 -43.42 20.73
CA GLN A 59 -6.04 -42.68 20.68
C GLN A 59 -6.42 -42.05 22.04
N ASN A 60 -5.76 -42.45 23.12
CA ASN A 60 -5.88 -41.85 24.45
C ASN A 60 -4.82 -40.77 24.61
N LEU A 61 -5.02 -39.65 23.90
CA LEU A 61 -4.10 -38.50 23.98
C LEU A 61 -4.07 -38.00 25.44
N PRO A 62 -2.87 -37.88 26.06
CA PRO A 62 -2.71 -37.01 27.21
C PRO A 62 -3.18 -35.61 26.81
N GLN A 63 -4.14 -35.08 27.54
CA GLN A 63 -4.60 -33.72 27.34
C GLN A 63 -3.44 -32.81 27.73
N GLY A 64 -2.89 -32.07 26.75
CA GLY A 64 -1.82 -31.10 27.01
C GLY A 64 -2.25 -30.04 28.04
N PRO A 65 -1.35 -29.13 28.44
CA PRO A 65 -1.64 -28.19 29.51
C PRO A 65 -2.85 -27.30 29.21
N SER A 66 -3.44 -26.71 30.26
CA SER A 66 -4.63 -25.85 30.17
C SER A 66 -4.42 -24.62 29.28
N ARG A 67 -3.17 -24.13 29.19
CA ARG A 67 -2.76 -22.91 28.44
C ARG A 67 -3.51 -21.66 28.90
N ALA A 68 -4.02 -21.68 30.13
CA ALA A 68 -4.69 -20.56 30.75
C ALA A 68 -3.68 -19.62 31.43
N SER A 69 -2.59 -20.18 31.99
CA SER A 69 -1.51 -19.40 32.55
C SER A 69 -0.15 -20.07 32.37
N LEU A 70 0.90 -19.26 32.17
CA LEU A 70 2.28 -19.74 32.05
C LEU A 70 2.73 -20.55 33.28
N ARG A 71 2.24 -20.16 34.47
CA ARG A 71 2.53 -20.86 35.72
C ARG A 71 1.94 -22.27 35.74
N GLU A 72 0.66 -22.42 35.39
CA GLU A 72 -0.01 -23.72 35.34
C GLU A 72 0.66 -24.65 34.33
N ASP A 73 1.01 -24.09 33.16
CA ASP A 73 1.71 -24.83 32.12
C ASP A 73 3.09 -25.31 32.57
N LEU A 74 3.86 -24.45 33.24
CA LEU A 74 5.15 -24.83 33.81
C LEU A 74 5.01 -25.95 34.85
N CYS A 75 4.05 -25.83 35.78
CA CYS A 75 3.76 -26.88 36.76
C CYS A 75 3.40 -28.20 36.08
N TYR A 76 2.54 -28.16 35.05
CA TYR A 76 2.14 -29.33 34.29
C TYR A 76 3.34 -30.07 33.68
N TYR A 77 4.28 -29.35 33.03
CA TYR A 77 5.45 -30.01 32.43
C TYR A 77 6.43 -30.53 33.47
N LEU A 78 6.59 -29.83 34.60
CA LEU A 78 7.46 -30.30 35.69
C LEU A 78 6.90 -31.55 36.38
N GLU A 79 5.58 -31.65 36.53
CA GLU A 79 4.92 -32.80 37.17
C GLU A 79 4.85 -34.02 36.24
N ASN A 80 4.54 -33.82 34.96
CA ASN A 80 4.27 -34.93 34.03
C ASN A 80 5.47 -35.33 33.17
N HIS A 81 6.46 -34.44 33.02
CA HIS A 81 7.60 -34.65 32.13
C HIS A 81 8.96 -34.30 32.75
N PRO A 82 9.26 -34.66 34.01
CA PRO A 82 10.54 -34.29 34.63
C PRO A 82 11.76 -34.86 33.87
N ASP A 83 11.61 -36.05 33.27
CA ASP A 83 12.71 -36.77 32.62
C ASP A 83 13.12 -36.17 31.27
N LEU A 84 12.35 -35.21 30.74
CA LEU A 84 12.62 -34.60 29.43
C LEU A 84 13.72 -33.53 29.46
N SER A 85 14.15 -33.11 30.66
CA SER A 85 15.20 -32.10 30.78
C SER A 85 16.59 -32.69 30.45
N PRO A 86 17.42 -31.99 29.66
CA PRO A 86 18.73 -32.49 29.23
C PRO A 86 19.67 -32.85 30.39
N ASP A 87 19.57 -32.12 31.51
CA ASP A 87 20.49 -32.23 32.65
C ASP A 87 19.82 -32.76 33.94
N SER A 88 18.62 -33.38 33.83
CA SER A 88 17.88 -33.95 34.97
C SER A 88 17.75 -33.00 36.18
N PHE A 89 17.48 -31.71 35.92
CA PHE A 89 17.39 -30.62 36.91
C PHE A 89 18.53 -30.54 37.92
N SER A 90 19.76 -30.80 37.49
CA SER A 90 20.94 -30.68 38.35
C SER A 90 21.12 -29.25 38.89
N LYS A 91 20.61 -28.23 38.18
CA LYS A 91 20.62 -26.82 38.58
C LYS A 91 19.21 -26.22 38.54
N PRO A 92 18.90 -25.26 39.43
CA PRO A 92 17.61 -24.57 39.41
C PRO A 92 17.34 -23.80 38.10
N LEU A 93 18.40 -23.42 37.38
CA LEU A 93 18.33 -22.77 36.07
C LEU A 93 17.81 -23.72 34.96
N ASP A 94 17.84 -25.03 35.16
CA ASP A 94 17.42 -26.00 34.13
C ASP A 94 15.89 -25.97 33.92
N VAL A 95 15.13 -25.48 34.91
CA VAL A 95 13.68 -25.22 34.78
C VAL A 95 13.39 -24.17 33.70
N SER A 96 14.34 -23.26 33.44
CA SER A 96 14.21 -22.27 32.37
C SER A 96 14.12 -22.90 30.98
N TRP A 97 14.59 -24.14 30.80
CA TRP A 97 14.48 -24.85 29.53
C TRP A 97 13.02 -25.05 29.10
N PHE A 98 12.14 -25.50 30.01
CA PHE A 98 10.71 -25.61 29.72
C PHE A 98 10.09 -24.26 29.39
N LEU A 99 10.46 -23.23 30.15
CA LEU A 99 10.00 -21.86 29.89
C LEU A 99 10.40 -21.40 28.48
N ARG A 100 11.65 -21.65 28.08
CA ARG A 100 12.15 -21.32 26.74
C ARG A 100 11.38 -22.07 25.65
N LYS A 101 11.08 -23.35 25.83
CA LYS A 101 10.27 -24.14 24.88
C LYS A 101 8.81 -23.66 24.79
N ILE A 102 8.20 -23.27 25.91
CA ILE A 102 6.86 -22.65 25.93
C ILE A 102 6.88 -21.32 25.15
N VAL A 103 7.86 -20.46 25.44
CA VAL A 103 8.01 -19.16 24.76
C VAL A 103 8.25 -19.34 23.25
N ALA A 104 9.14 -20.25 22.85
CA ALA A 104 9.38 -20.58 21.44
C ALA A 104 8.08 -21.04 20.74
N SER A 105 7.28 -21.86 21.43
CA SER A 105 5.99 -22.34 20.91
C SER A 105 4.95 -21.22 20.77
N HIS A 106 4.97 -20.24 21.67
CA HIS A 106 4.15 -19.02 21.54
C HIS A 106 4.57 -18.17 20.34
N TYR A 107 5.88 -17.90 20.18
CA TYR A 107 6.39 -17.17 19.01
C TYR A 107 6.02 -17.87 17.70
N MET A 108 6.11 -19.20 17.65
CA MET A 108 5.65 -19.99 16.50
C MET A 108 4.18 -19.70 16.16
N GLN A 109 3.31 -19.69 17.18
CA GLN A 109 1.89 -19.44 17.00
C GLN A 109 1.62 -18.01 16.51
N VAL A 110 2.32 -17.02 17.08
CA VAL A 110 2.21 -15.61 16.68
C VAL A 110 2.68 -15.40 15.25
N ILE A 111 3.83 -15.96 14.85
CA ILE A 111 4.33 -15.88 13.48
C ILE A 111 3.35 -16.51 12.50
N ARG A 112 2.79 -17.68 12.82
CA ARG A 112 1.79 -18.36 11.99
C ARG A 112 0.49 -17.57 11.86
N TYR A 113 0.05 -16.96 12.96
CA TYR A 113 -1.13 -16.09 12.95
C TYR A 113 -0.92 -14.90 12.02
N ASN A 114 0.20 -14.18 12.17
CA ASN A 114 0.53 -13.04 11.32
C ASN A 114 0.72 -13.45 9.85
N ALA A 115 1.32 -14.61 9.58
CA ALA A 115 1.39 -15.16 8.22
C ALA A 115 0.01 -15.47 7.64
N GLY A 116 -0.94 -15.91 8.46
CA GLY A 116 -2.34 -16.11 8.08
C GLY A 116 -3.04 -14.80 7.72
N ILE A 117 -2.87 -13.75 8.54
CA ILE A 117 -3.43 -12.43 8.25
C ILE A 117 -2.81 -11.87 6.97
N LEU A 118 -1.48 -11.95 6.82
CA LEU A 118 -0.79 -11.49 5.62
C LEU A 118 -1.36 -12.16 4.37
N ARG A 119 -1.63 -13.47 4.41
CA ARG A 119 -2.25 -14.20 3.30
C ARG A 119 -3.65 -13.67 2.97
N SER A 120 -4.43 -13.27 3.98
CA SER A 120 -5.75 -12.68 3.77
C SER A 120 -5.67 -11.29 3.11
N LEU A 121 -4.60 -10.53 3.35
CA LEU A 121 -4.32 -9.24 2.70
C LEU A 121 -3.75 -9.42 1.28
N GLU A 122 -2.95 -10.46 1.07
CA GLU A 122 -2.35 -10.81 -0.22
C GLU A 122 -3.42 -11.30 -1.22
N TRP A 123 -4.41 -12.06 -0.76
CA TRP A 123 -5.40 -12.70 -1.62
C TRP A 123 -6.20 -11.72 -2.51
N PRO A 124 -6.73 -10.60 -2.01
CA PRO A 124 -7.38 -9.59 -2.85
C PRO A 124 -6.47 -9.00 -3.92
N LEU A 125 -5.17 -8.83 -3.64
CA LEU A 125 -4.21 -8.16 -4.51
C LEU A 125 -3.79 -9.02 -5.71
N LEU A 126 -3.80 -10.34 -5.53
CA LEU A 126 -3.54 -11.30 -6.60
C LEU A 126 -4.67 -11.36 -7.65
N ARG A 127 -5.82 -10.73 -7.38
CA ARG A 127 -6.98 -10.74 -8.27
C ARG A 127 -7.21 -9.36 -8.88
N GLN A 128 -7.67 -9.34 -10.13
CA GLN A 128 -8.02 -8.12 -10.87
C GLN A 128 -9.02 -7.21 -10.13
N ASP A 129 -9.86 -7.79 -9.26
CA ASP A 129 -10.80 -7.07 -8.38
C ASP A 129 -10.12 -5.99 -7.50
N ALA A 130 -8.80 -6.10 -7.28
CA ALA A 130 -8.00 -5.12 -6.53
C ALA A 130 -8.04 -3.70 -7.14
N LEU A 131 -8.18 -3.59 -8.46
CA LEU A 131 -8.22 -2.30 -9.16
C LEU A 131 -9.54 -1.54 -8.97
N SER A 132 -10.56 -2.20 -8.43
CA SER A 132 -11.88 -1.60 -8.15
C SER A 132 -12.06 -1.19 -6.69
N ILE A 133 -11.00 -1.31 -5.87
CA ILE A 133 -11.04 -0.96 -4.45
C ILE A 133 -11.17 0.55 -4.32
N GLU A 134 -12.20 0.99 -3.60
CA GLU A 134 -12.37 2.38 -3.18
C GLU A 134 -11.18 2.85 -2.33
N MET A 135 -10.72 4.09 -2.54
CA MET A 135 -9.55 4.66 -1.85
C MET A 135 -9.61 4.49 -0.33
N SER A 136 -10.78 4.72 0.28
CA SER A 136 -11.00 4.56 1.74
C SER A 136 -10.73 3.13 2.24
N LYS A 137 -11.12 2.11 1.47
CA LYS A 137 -10.88 0.70 1.78
C LYS A 137 -9.42 0.31 1.53
N ALA A 138 -8.79 0.91 0.51
CA ALA A 138 -7.36 0.75 0.27
C ALA A 138 -6.54 1.33 1.42
N GLU A 139 -6.87 2.53 1.92
CA GLU A 139 -6.24 3.14 3.09
C GLU A 139 -6.34 2.26 4.34
N GLY A 140 -7.52 1.70 4.61
CA GLY A 140 -7.70 0.76 5.73
C GLY A 140 -6.80 -0.47 5.63
N LYS A 141 -6.79 -1.14 4.47
CA LYS A 141 -5.92 -2.31 4.24
C LYS A 141 -4.44 -1.97 4.33
N TRP A 142 -4.05 -0.80 3.86
CA TRP A 142 -2.67 -0.32 3.97
C TRP A 142 -2.25 -0.11 5.42
N SER A 143 -3.14 0.48 6.23
CA SER A 143 -2.91 0.65 7.67
C SER A 143 -2.75 -0.69 8.39
N ASP A 144 -3.56 -1.69 8.06
CA ASP A 144 -3.43 -3.04 8.61
C ASP A 144 -2.10 -3.68 8.21
N LEU A 145 -1.72 -3.56 6.92
CA LEU A 145 -0.45 -4.07 6.41
C LEU A 145 0.76 -3.42 7.10
N GLN A 146 0.71 -2.10 7.32
CA GLN A 146 1.77 -1.37 8.02
C GLN A 146 1.87 -1.79 9.49
N THR A 147 0.74 -2.09 10.13
CA THR A 147 0.70 -2.61 11.51
C THR A 147 1.39 -3.97 11.58
N ILE A 148 1.07 -4.89 10.66
CA ILE A 148 1.71 -6.20 10.58
C ILE A 148 3.20 -6.06 10.28
N ALA A 149 3.59 -5.13 9.41
CA ALA A 149 4.99 -4.85 9.11
C ALA A 149 5.76 -4.44 10.36
N SER A 150 5.21 -3.52 11.15
CA SER A 150 5.81 -3.10 12.42
C SER A 150 5.89 -4.26 13.42
N CYS A 151 4.83 -5.06 13.56
CA CYS A 151 4.86 -6.23 14.45
C CYS A 151 5.92 -7.24 14.04
N CYS A 152 6.07 -7.54 12.74
CA CYS A 152 7.07 -8.48 12.26
C CYS A 152 8.50 -8.02 12.53
N ASN A 153 8.78 -6.72 12.37
CA ASN A 153 10.08 -6.15 12.72
C ASN A 153 10.35 -6.27 14.23
N ASN A 154 9.37 -5.92 15.07
CA ASN A 154 9.51 -6.06 16.52
C ASN A 154 9.78 -7.53 16.91
N TYR A 155 9.10 -8.51 16.30
CA TYR A 155 9.38 -9.92 16.59
C TYR A 155 10.79 -10.35 16.17
N VAL A 156 11.35 -9.78 15.10
CA VAL A 156 12.74 -10.05 14.72
C VAL A 156 13.68 -9.47 15.77
N GLU A 157 13.47 -8.22 16.18
CA GLU A 157 14.26 -7.54 17.21
C GLU A 157 14.19 -8.29 18.55
N ASP A 158 12.98 -8.65 19.01
CA ASP A 158 12.76 -9.39 20.25
C ASP A 158 13.43 -10.77 20.23
N LEU A 159 13.40 -11.46 19.08
CA LEU A 159 14.06 -12.77 18.92
C LEU A 159 15.59 -12.63 18.87
N GLU A 160 16.12 -11.59 18.21
CA GLU A 160 17.56 -11.32 18.20
C GLU A 160 18.06 -10.96 19.60
N GLU A 161 17.34 -10.12 20.34
CA GLU A 161 17.66 -9.78 21.73
C GLU A 161 17.59 -11.02 22.64
N ALA A 162 16.53 -11.84 22.50
CA ALA A 162 16.41 -13.08 23.26
C ALA A 162 17.55 -14.04 22.96
N MET A 163 17.93 -14.22 21.69
CA MET A 163 19.05 -15.08 21.29
C MET A 163 20.39 -14.57 21.85
N LEU A 164 20.63 -13.26 21.81
CA LEU A 164 21.82 -12.65 22.42
C LEU A 164 21.87 -12.89 23.93
N SER A 165 20.74 -12.71 24.63
CA SER A 165 20.66 -12.93 26.08
C SER A 165 20.90 -14.40 26.49
N LEU A 166 20.52 -15.34 25.62
CA LEU A 166 20.70 -16.77 25.83
C LEU A 166 22.07 -17.27 25.34
N GLY A 167 22.88 -16.42 24.70
CA GLY A 167 24.18 -16.81 24.12
C GLY A 167 24.05 -17.74 22.92
N ILE A 168 22.92 -17.69 22.21
CA ILE A 168 22.68 -18.50 21.01
C ILE A 168 23.34 -17.79 19.82
N ASP A 169 24.33 -18.44 19.21
CA ASP A 169 24.95 -17.90 18.00
C ASP A 169 23.95 -17.88 16.83
N SER A 170 24.00 -16.79 16.06
CA SER A 170 23.16 -16.54 14.88
C SER A 170 23.57 -17.36 13.66
N HIS A 171 24.75 -17.97 13.67
CA HIS A 171 25.26 -18.74 12.55
C HIS A 171 24.41 -20.00 12.27
N ASP A 172 24.28 -20.35 10.98
CA ASP A 172 23.59 -21.57 10.57
C ASP A 172 24.29 -22.81 11.14
N PRO A 173 23.55 -23.82 11.60
CA PRO A 173 24.15 -25.02 12.15
C PRO A 173 24.99 -25.72 11.08
N GLU A 174 26.25 -26.05 11.41
CA GLU A 174 27.08 -26.90 10.56
C GLU A 174 26.33 -28.19 10.24
N THR A 175 26.40 -28.62 8.98
CA THR A 175 25.47 -29.55 8.31
C THR A 175 25.52 -31.00 8.82
N GLY A 176 26.04 -31.25 10.03
CA GLY A 176 26.34 -32.60 10.55
C GLY A 176 25.95 -32.86 12.01
N SER A 177 25.40 -31.89 12.77
CA SER A 177 24.96 -32.19 14.13
C SER A 177 23.59 -32.90 14.14
N PRO A 178 23.43 -34.02 14.88
CA PRO A 178 22.13 -34.64 15.06
C PRO A 178 21.23 -33.64 15.80
N LYS A 179 20.21 -33.11 15.10
CA LYS A 179 19.20 -32.21 15.68
C LYS A 179 18.36 -32.96 16.71
N SER A 180 18.81 -32.93 17.97
CA SER A 180 18.01 -33.39 19.09
C SER A 180 16.92 -32.35 19.37
N TRP A 181 15.66 -32.79 19.47
CA TRP A 181 14.52 -31.93 19.84
C TRP A 181 14.70 -31.25 21.21
N VAL A 182 15.66 -31.73 22.00
CA VAL A 182 16.05 -31.21 23.31
C VAL A 182 16.79 -29.87 23.19
N GLN A 183 17.53 -29.64 22.09
CA GLN A 183 18.21 -28.37 21.84
C GLN A 183 17.19 -27.27 21.55
N ASP A 184 17.27 -26.15 22.27
CA ASP A 184 16.39 -24.98 22.12
C ASP A 184 16.95 -23.93 21.13
N ASP A 185 18.26 -23.87 20.98
CA ASP A 185 18.95 -22.99 20.04
C ASP A 185 18.50 -23.18 18.57
N ALA A 186 18.28 -24.42 18.14
CA ALA A 186 17.76 -24.73 16.81
C ALA A 186 16.33 -24.17 16.60
N ASP A 187 15.50 -24.16 17.64
CA ASP A 187 14.14 -23.64 17.57
C ASP A 187 14.14 -22.12 17.42
N PHE A 188 14.94 -21.41 18.23
CA PHE A 188 15.05 -19.95 18.13
C PHE A 188 15.65 -19.50 16.80
N ARG A 189 16.66 -20.20 16.26
CA ARG A 189 17.18 -19.92 14.92
C ARG A 189 16.11 -20.12 13.84
N TYR A 190 15.35 -21.22 13.92
CA TYR A 190 14.25 -21.46 13.00
C TYR A 190 13.18 -20.37 13.09
N LEU A 191 12.79 -19.96 14.30
CA LEU A 191 11.85 -18.88 14.54
C LEU A 191 12.34 -17.55 13.95
N LEU A 192 13.61 -17.20 14.17
CA LEU A 192 14.21 -16.00 13.61
C LEU A 192 14.21 -16.03 12.08
N GLY A 193 14.58 -17.16 11.48
CA GLY A 193 14.52 -17.36 10.03
C GLY A 193 13.11 -17.18 9.47
N GLN A 194 12.10 -17.74 10.15
CA GLN A 194 10.69 -17.60 9.76
C GLN A 194 10.17 -16.17 9.93
N ALA A 195 10.56 -15.48 11.01
CA ALA A 195 10.22 -14.07 11.23
C ALA A 195 10.83 -13.17 10.15
N LYS A 196 12.12 -13.35 9.82
CA LYS A 196 12.81 -12.63 8.74
C LYS A 196 12.17 -12.90 7.37
N ALA A 197 11.82 -14.15 7.08
CA ALA A 197 11.12 -14.53 5.86
C ALA A 197 9.73 -13.87 5.78
N LEU A 198 9.00 -13.80 6.90
CA LEU A 198 7.72 -13.11 6.98
C LEU A 198 7.88 -11.60 6.74
N THR A 199 8.82 -10.95 7.42
CA THR A 199 9.13 -9.51 7.22
C THR A 199 9.42 -9.21 5.76
N LYS A 200 10.25 -10.01 5.09
CA LYS A 200 10.54 -9.86 3.66
C LYS A 200 9.28 -9.94 2.80
N ARG A 201 8.39 -10.89 3.07
CA ARG A 201 7.11 -11.01 2.34
C ARG A 201 6.20 -9.81 2.58
N VAL A 202 6.16 -9.28 3.80
CA VAL A 202 5.36 -8.09 4.14
C VAL A 202 5.89 -6.86 3.40
N THR A 203 7.21 -6.66 3.33
CA THR A 203 7.79 -5.51 2.63
C THR A 203 7.58 -5.58 1.12
N GLU A 204 7.72 -6.77 0.53
CA GLU A 204 7.36 -7.02 -0.87
C GLU A 204 5.88 -6.67 -1.14
N LEU A 205 4.97 -7.17 -0.29
CA LEU A 205 3.54 -6.87 -0.43
C LEU A 205 3.24 -5.37 -0.26
N ASN A 206 3.89 -4.69 0.68
CA ASN A 206 3.72 -3.26 0.93
C ASN A 206 4.18 -2.42 -0.27
N SER A 207 5.29 -2.81 -0.91
CA SER A 207 5.76 -2.16 -2.14
C SER A 207 4.76 -2.31 -3.29
N ALA A 208 4.21 -3.51 -3.48
CA ALA A 208 3.18 -3.78 -4.49
C ALA A 208 1.89 -3.00 -4.20
N PHE A 209 1.46 -2.97 -2.93
CA PHE A 209 0.27 -2.23 -2.50
C PHE A 209 0.44 -0.72 -2.71
N THR A 210 1.61 -0.17 -2.42
CA THR A 210 1.90 1.26 -2.63
C THR A 210 1.76 1.64 -4.11
N GLY A 211 2.24 0.77 -5.02
CA GLY A 211 2.03 0.94 -6.46
C GLY A 211 0.55 0.94 -6.85
N LEU A 212 -0.25 0.02 -6.30
CA LEU A 212 -1.69 -0.05 -6.52
C LEU A 212 -2.42 1.20 -6.02
N THR A 213 -2.14 1.64 -4.78
CA THR A 213 -2.73 2.86 -4.20
C THR A 213 -2.38 4.09 -5.03
N SER A 214 -1.17 4.17 -5.60
CA SER A 214 -0.79 5.25 -6.52
C SER A 214 -1.64 5.25 -7.79
N ILE A 215 -1.92 4.07 -8.37
CA ILE A 215 -2.79 3.96 -9.55
C ILE A 215 -4.22 4.40 -9.22
N ILE A 216 -4.77 3.93 -8.10
CA ILE A 216 -6.12 4.30 -7.64
C ILE A 216 -6.21 5.82 -7.38
N GLY A 217 -5.21 6.38 -6.71
CA GLY A 217 -5.13 7.83 -6.45
C GLY A 217 -5.05 8.66 -7.74
N ASN A 218 -4.28 8.20 -8.74
CA ASN A 218 -4.18 8.87 -10.03
C ASN A 218 -5.50 8.80 -10.82
N ASP A 219 -6.23 7.68 -10.76
CA ASP A 219 -7.53 7.56 -11.43
C ASP A 219 -8.58 8.46 -10.79
N GLN A 220 -8.61 8.52 -9.46
CA GLN A 220 -9.46 9.46 -8.71
C GLN A 220 -9.14 10.92 -9.08
N ALA A 221 -7.86 11.30 -9.10
CA ALA A 221 -7.44 12.64 -9.50
C ALA A 221 -7.82 12.96 -10.96
N ASN A 222 -7.72 11.98 -11.87
CA ASN A 222 -8.15 12.13 -13.26
C ASN A 222 -9.67 12.28 -13.39
N ALA A 223 -10.45 11.54 -12.61
CA ALA A 223 -11.91 11.66 -12.59
C ALA A 223 -12.33 13.06 -12.08
N GLU A 224 -11.71 13.53 -11.00
CA GLU A 224 -11.93 14.87 -10.46
C GLU A 224 -11.51 15.98 -11.45
N ALA A 225 -10.38 15.81 -12.13
CA ALA A 225 -9.93 16.74 -13.17
C ALA A 225 -10.88 16.79 -14.37
N LYS A 226 -11.40 15.64 -14.83
CA LYS A 226 -12.40 15.60 -15.90
C LYS A 226 -13.69 16.32 -15.50
N ARG A 227 -14.12 16.11 -14.25
CA ARG A 227 -15.31 16.78 -13.70
C ARG A 227 -15.11 18.29 -13.64
N SER A 228 -13.97 18.77 -13.14
CA SER A 228 -13.69 20.21 -13.07
C SER A 228 -13.59 20.86 -14.46
N ILE A 229 -13.03 20.16 -15.46
CA ILE A 229 -13.03 20.62 -16.85
C ILE A 229 -14.45 20.74 -17.40
N GLN A 230 -15.33 19.78 -17.10
CA GLN A 230 -16.72 19.83 -17.54
C GLN A 230 -17.47 21.00 -16.88
N GLU A 231 -17.24 21.23 -15.59
CA GLU A 231 -17.79 22.37 -14.87
C GLU A 231 -17.28 23.70 -15.46
N ALA A 232 -15.98 23.81 -15.74
CA ALA A 232 -15.38 24.99 -16.39
C ALA A 232 -15.93 25.25 -17.80
N LYS A 233 -16.25 24.20 -18.58
CA LYS A 233 -16.89 24.35 -19.89
C LYS A 233 -18.27 24.99 -19.79
N SER A 234 -19.07 24.57 -18.80
CA SER A 234 -20.41 25.14 -18.60
C SER A 234 -20.35 26.63 -18.22
N VAL A 235 -19.43 26.99 -17.31
CA VAL A 235 -19.19 28.39 -16.93
C VAL A 235 -18.74 29.22 -18.12
N ARG A 236 -17.86 28.69 -18.97
CA ARG A 236 -17.37 29.38 -20.17
C ARG A 236 -18.50 29.75 -21.14
N VAL A 237 -19.47 28.84 -21.35
CA VAL A 237 -20.62 29.11 -22.22
C VAL A 237 -21.51 30.21 -21.63
N LEU A 238 -21.77 30.17 -20.32
CA LEU A 238 -22.55 31.20 -19.64
C LEU A 238 -21.89 32.59 -19.72
N THR A 239 -20.58 32.65 -19.47
CA THR A 239 -19.83 33.92 -19.59
C THR A 239 -19.87 34.45 -21.02
N LEU A 240 -19.75 33.58 -22.04
CA LEU A 240 -19.85 34.00 -23.43
C LEU A 240 -21.23 34.61 -23.74
N LEU A 241 -22.31 33.96 -23.30
CA LEU A 241 -23.66 34.49 -23.46
C LEU A 241 -23.83 35.85 -22.75
N ALA A 242 -23.36 35.97 -21.51
CA ALA A 242 -23.41 37.23 -20.77
C ALA A 242 -22.64 38.36 -21.48
N THR A 243 -21.44 38.07 -22.02
CA THR A 243 -20.64 39.07 -22.76
C THR A 243 -21.32 39.58 -24.03
N VAL A 244 -22.20 38.80 -24.65
CA VAL A 244 -22.97 39.22 -25.84
C VAL A 244 -24.25 39.95 -25.45
N PHE A 245 -24.96 39.51 -24.41
CA PHE A 245 -26.25 40.10 -24.03
C PHE A 245 -26.15 41.44 -23.29
N ILE A 246 -25.15 41.64 -22.43
CA ILE A 246 -25.02 42.89 -21.66
C ILE A 246 -24.96 44.13 -22.57
N PRO A 247 -24.11 44.17 -23.62
CA PRO A 247 -23.98 45.34 -24.48
C PRO A 247 -25.17 45.49 -25.43
N LEU A 248 -25.74 44.38 -25.92
CA LEU A 248 -26.96 44.40 -26.73
C LEU A 248 -28.13 45.01 -25.96
N SER A 249 -28.36 44.57 -24.72
CA SER A 249 -29.41 45.12 -23.85
C SER A 249 -29.20 46.61 -23.59
N PHE A 250 -27.95 47.06 -23.40
CA PHE A 250 -27.64 48.48 -23.25
C PHE A 250 -28.00 49.29 -24.50
N THR A 251 -27.61 48.82 -25.70
CA THR A 251 -27.96 49.51 -26.95
C THR A 251 -29.46 49.54 -27.20
N CYS A 252 -30.18 48.47 -26.86
CA CYS A 252 -31.63 48.42 -26.95
C CYS A 252 -32.29 49.43 -26.00
N GLY A 253 -31.82 49.51 -24.75
CA GLY A 253 -32.32 50.48 -23.77
C GLY A 253 -32.05 51.93 -24.17
N LEU A 254 -30.84 52.23 -24.66
CA LEU A 254 -30.45 53.58 -25.07
C LEU A 254 -31.23 54.06 -26.30
N LEU A 255 -31.39 53.19 -27.32
CA LEU A 255 -32.12 53.54 -28.54
C LEU A 255 -33.64 53.53 -28.35
N SER A 256 -34.17 52.79 -27.38
CA SER A 256 -35.60 52.80 -27.04
C SER A 256 -36.06 54.10 -26.37
N MET A 257 -35.15 54.97 -25.92
CA MET A 257 -35.51 56.26 -25.31
C MET A 257 -35.86 57.35 -26.33
N SER A 258 -35.62 57.13 -27.62
CA SER A 258 -35.81 58.15 -28.65
C SER A 258 -36.75 57.66 -29.75
N ASP A 259 -37.80 58.45 -30.01
CA ASP A 259 -38.85 58.10 -30.96
C ASP A 259 -38.34 57.91 -32.41
N GLU A 260 -37.22 58.54 -32.73
CA GLU A 260 -36.62 58.51 -34.06
C GLU A 260 -36.00 57.15 -34.43
N TYR A 261 -35.78 56.24 -33.50
CA TYR A 261 -35.11 54.95 -33.74
C TYR A 261 -36.02 53.73 -33.57
N LEU A 262 -37.32 53.95 -33.36
CA LEU A 262 -38.29 52.85 -33.25
C LEU A 262 -38.49 52.10 -34.59
N PRO A 263 -38.92 50.82 -34.51
CA PRO A 263 -39.26 50.05 -35.69
C PRO A 263 -40.36 50.76 -36.50
N GLY A 264 -40.05 51.10 -37.76
CA GLY A 264 -40.94 51.85 -38.66
C GLY A 264 -40.51 53.30 -38.93
N SER A 265 -39.50 53.82 -38.22
CA SER A 265 -38.93 55.14 -38.49
C SER A 265 -37.90 55.11 -39.62
N THR A 266 -37.56 56.28 -40.16
CA THR A 266 -36.52 56.44 -41.20
C THR A 266 -35.11 56.09 -40.74
N LYS A 267 -34.81 56.11 -39.43
CA LYS A 267 -33.47 55.88 -38.87
C LYS A 267 -33.30 54.53 -38.16
N PHE A 268 -34.24 53.60 -38.34
CA PHE A 268 -34.19 52.27 -37.72
C PHE A 268 -32.87 51.51 -38.01
N TRP A 269 -32.26 51.70 -39.18
CA TRP A 269 -31.01 51.01 -39.56
C TRP A 269 -29.82 51.35 -38.64
N VAL A 270 -29.86 52.50 -37.94
CA VAL A 270 -28.81 52.91 -36.99
C VAL A 270 -28.66 51.91 -35.85
N PHE A 271 -29.72 51.17 -35.49
CA PHE A 271 -29.66 50.09 -34.51
C PHE A 271 -28.63 49.02 -34.90
N PHE A 272 -28.68 48.52 -36.14
CA PHE A 272 -27.74 47.52 -36.63
C PHE A 272 -26.34 48.11 -36.83
N ALA A 273 -26.27 49.36 -37.29
CA ALA A 273 -25.00 50.06 -37.51
C ALA A 273 -24.21 50.28 -36.20
N VAL A 274 -24.87 50.36 -35.05
CA VAL A 274 -24.21 50.56 -33.74
C VAL A 274 -24.04 49.24 -32.98
N SER A 275 -25.05 48.38 -32.95
CA SER A 275 -25.01 47.13 -32.16
C SER A 275 -24.00 46.11 -32.67
N VAL A 276 -23.93 45.88 -33.98
CA VAL A 276 -23.01 44.90 -34.59
C VAL A 276 -21.53 45.23 -34.34
N PRO A 277 -21.01 46.45 -34.65
CA PRO A 277 -19.61 46.75 -34.39
C PRO A 277 -19.30 46.79 -32.89
N LEU A 278 -20.27 47.12 -32.04
CA LEU A 278 -20.08 47.12 -30.58
C LEU A 278 -19.91 45.70 -30.03
N VAL A 279 -20.69 44.73 -30.52
CA VAL A 279 -20.51 43.31 -30.19
C VAL A 279 -19.16 42.79 -30.70
N ILE A 280 -18.78 43.12 -31.94
CA ILE A 280 -17.49 42.73 -32.52
C ILE A 280 -16.33 43.32 -31.71
N LEU A 281 -16.40 44.60 -31.34
CA LEU A 281 -15.37 45.28 -30.54
C LEU A 281 -15.17 44.58 -29.19
N ILE A 282 -16.25 44.22 -28.51
CA ILE A 282 -16.19 43.54 -27.21
C ILE A 282 -15.62 42.13 -27.35
N PHE A 283 -15.96 41.42 -28.44
CA PHE A 283 -15.38 40.11 -28.73
C PHE A 283 -13.88 40.20 -29.02
N VAL A 284 -13.44 41.24 -29.75
CA VAL A 284 -12.03 41.51 -30.01
C VAL A 284 -11.29 41.84 -28.72
N ILE A 285 -11.85 42.68 -27.85
CA ILE A 285 -11.26 43.00 -26.54
C ILE A 285 -11.16 41.73 -25.67
N ALA A 286 -12.22 40.91 -25.60
CA ALA A 286 -12.21 39.65 -24.86
C ALA A 286 -11.18 38.65 -25.42
N ALA A 287 -11.02 38.59 -26.74
CA ALA A 287 -10.02 37.77 -27.40
C ALA A 287 -8.59 38.27 -27.10
N LEU A 288 -8.37 39.58 -27.12
CA LEU A 288 -7.09 40.20 -26.78
C LEU A 288 -6.71 39.94 -25.31
N ILE A 289 -7.67 40.03 -24.38
CA ILE A 289 -7.45 39.72 -22.97
C ILE A 289 -7.08 38.25 -22.79
N ASN A 290 -7.81 37.33 -23.43
CA ASN A 290 -7.48 35.90 -23.40
C ASN A 290 -6.09 35.62 -23.98
N LEU A 291 -5.75 36.23 -25.13
CA LEU A 291 -4.44 36.06 -25.76
C LEU A 291 -3.31 36.64 -24.90
N ALA A 292 -3.55 37.78 -24.26
CA ALA A 292 -2.59 38.43 -23.36
C ALA A 292 -2.35 37.61 -22.09
N TRP A 293 -3.38 36.97 -21.54
CA TRP A 293 -3.28 36.08 -20.38
C TRP A 293 -2.61 34.73 -20.69
N LEU A 294 -2.76 34.21 -21.92
CA LEU A 294 -2.16 32.93 -22.34
C LEU A 294 -0.68 33.05 -22.75
N ARG A 295 -0.23 34.23 -23.18
CA ARG A 295 1.18 34.47 -23.59
C ARG A 295 2.22 34.22 -22.48
N PRO A 296 2.06 34.62 -21.21
CA PRO A 296 3.13 34.45 -20.22
C PRO A 296 3.43 32.99 -19.82
N GLN A 297 2.53 32.02 -20.05
CA GLN A 297 2.81 30.60 -19.74
C GLN A 297 3.55 29.88 -20.87
N GLN A 298 3.17 30.11 -22.13
CA GLN A 298 3.85 29.55 -23.29
C GLN A 298 5.25 30.18 -23.48
N LEU A 299 5.41 31.48 -23.17
CA LEU A 299 6.68 32.18 -23.31
C LEU A 299 7.75 31.66 -22.32
N LYS A 300 7.36 31.21 -21.11
CA LYS A 300 8.30 30.58 -20.17
C LYS A 300 8.84 29.24 -20.70
N ALA A 301 7.99 28.43 -21.32
CA ALA A 301 8.41 27.17 -21.95
C ALA A 301 9.30 27.41 -23.18
N LEU A 302 9.00 28.45 -23.98
CA LEU A 302 9.78 28.78 -25.16
C LEU A 302 11.12 29.45 -24.82
N ILE A 303 11.20 30.27 -23.75
CA ILE A 303 12.42 30.95 -23.32
C ILE A 303 13.35 29.99 -22.55
N LEU A 304 12.84 29.11 -21.68
CA LEU A 304 13.68 28.08 -21.04
C LEU A 304 14.14 27.00 -22.04
N GLY A 305 13.33 26.66 -23.05
CA GLY A 305 13.75 25.76 -24.13
C GLY A 305 14.79 26.36 -25.09
N ARG A 306 14.89 27.69 -25.17
CA ARG A 306 15.77 28.40 -26.12
C ARG A 306 17.01 29.03 -25.48
N LEU A 307 17.08 29.14 -24.15
CA LEU A 307 18.33 29.44 -23.42
C LEU A 307 19.16 28.18 -23.08
N GLY A 308 18.63 26.97 -23.28
CA GLY A 308 19.37 25.71 -23.09
C GLY A 308 20.20 25.24 -24.30
N GLY A 309 20.19 25.99 -25.41
CA GLY A 309 20.88 25.63 -26.65
C GLY A 309 22.09 26.51 -26.91
N GLY A 310 23.24 26.17 -26.30
CA GLY A 310 24.53 26.72 -26.72
C GLY A 310 25.50 27.12 -25.60
N LEU A 311 25.99 26.16 -24.82
CA LEU A 311 27.42 26.05 -24.46
C LEU A 311 27.61 24.66 -23.82
N GLY A 312 28.45 23.83 -24.43
CA GLY A 312 28.70 22.47 -23.98
C GLY A 312 29.63 22.39 -22.75
N THR A 313 29.44 21.30 -21.99
CA THR A 313 30.46 20.50 -21.26
C THR A 313 31.25 21.24 -20.16
N LEU A 314 31.18 20.90 -18.86
CA LEU A 314 31.61 19.64 -18.23
C LEU A 314 31.15 19.61 -16.75
N CYS A 315 30.48 18.53 -16.33
CA CYS A 315 30.88 17.73 -15.15
C CYS A 315 30.06 16.43 -15.09
N PHE A 316 30.73 15.33 -15.40
CA PHE A 316 30.45 13.92 -15.09
C PHE A 316 30.58 13.65 -13.56
N PRO A 317 30.40 12.42 -12.98
CA PRO A 317 29.99 11.08 -13.49
C PRO A 317 28.97 10.36 -12.53
N PRO A 318 28.73 9.01 -12.50
CA PRO A 318 29.26 7.87 -13.29
C PRO A 318 28.15 6.97 -13.94
N SER A 319 28.29 6.50 -15.18
CA SER A 319 28.98 5.28 -15.70
C SER A 319 28.00 4.15 -16.09
N THR A 320 27.59 4.16 -17.37
CA THR A 320 27.69 3.13 -18.45
C THR A 320 27.86 1.64 -18.09
N PRO A 321 27.60 0.66 -19.01
CA PRO A 321 27.53 0.75 -20.50
C PRO A 321 26.27 0.10 -21.15
N ASP A 322 25.75 0.61 -22.27
CA ASP A 322 26.06 0.28 -23.70
C ASP A 322 25.79 -1.20 -24.08
N ARG A 323 25.33 -1.61 -25.26
CA ARG A 323 24.81 -1.05 -26.53
C ARG A 323 24.76 -2.26 -27.48
N ALA A 324 23.78 -2.37 -28.36
CA ALA A 324 23.97 -2.66 -29.79
C ALA A 324 22.65 -2.96 -30.50
N SER A 325 22.45 -2.20 -31.57
CA SER A 325 21.35 -2.26 -32.51
C SER A 325 21.61 -3.29 -33.61
N VAL A 326 20.51 -3.68 -34.24
CA VAL A 326 20.38 -4.45 -35.48
C VAL A 326 20.84 -3.64 -36.71
N GLU A 327 21.60 -4.24 -37.64
CA GLU A 327 21.42 -4.04 -39.10
C GLU A 327 22.06 -5.16 -39.98
N SER A 328 21.20 -5.78 -40.79
CA SER A 328 21.33 -6.43 -42.12
C SER A 328 22.58 -7.19 -42.62
N GLY A 329 22.36 -8.47 -42.98
CA GLY A 329 22.41 -8.96 -44.38
C GLY A 329 23.69 -9.64 -44.90
N GLU A 330 23.69 -10.98 -45.05
CA GLU A 330 23.99 -11.75 -46.28
C GLU A 330 24.08 -13.27 -46.00
N GLU A 331 23.91 -14.06 -47.06
CA GLU A 331 23.61 -15.49 -47.19
C GLU A 331 24.54 -16.50 -46.46
N SER A 332 23.98 -17.65 -46.04
CA SER A 332 24.29 -19.00 -46.61
C SER A 332 23.82 -20.14 -45.69
N GLU A 333 22.83 -20.90 -46.18
CA GLU A 333 22.77 -22.37 -46.32
C GLU A 333 23.21 -23.37 -45.20
N CYS A 334 22.39 -24.45 -45.04
CA CYS A 334 22.53 -25.70 -44.25
C CYS A 334 22.36 -25.59 -42.71
N ASP A 335 21.62 -26.41 -41.96
CA ASP A 335 20.91 -27.70 -42.09
C ASP A 335 19.76 -27.68 -41.04
N ARG A 336 18.49 -27.93 -41.38
CA ARG A 336 17.80 -29.23 -41.35
C ARG A 336 18.11 -30.10 -40.12
N TYR A 337 17.20 -30.13 -39.14
CA TYR A 337 16.74 -31.37 -38.47
C TYR A 337 15.33 -31.18 -37.90
N ASP A 338 14.36 -31.72 -38.64
CA ASP A 338 13.12 -32.32 -38.12
C ASP A 338 13.49 -33.52 -37.21
N VAL A 339 12.79 -33.69 -36.09
CA VAL A 339 12.31 -35.02 -35.67
C VAL A 339 10.95 -34.86 -35.00
N ASP A 340 9.95 -35.32 -35.73
CA ASP A 340 8.60 -35.62 -35.29
C ASP A 340 8.55 -36.99 -34.57
N HIS A 341 7.53 -37.16 -33.71
CA HIS A 341 6.91 -38.41 -33.26
C HIS A 341 7.75 -39.56 -32.65
N ASP A 342 7.41 -39.98 -31.41
CA ASP A 342 6.66 -41.24 -31.26
C ASP A 342 5.89 -41.35 -29.92
N GLU A 343 4.71 -41.92 -30.05
CA GLU A 343 3.69 -42.23 -29.07
C GLU A 343 3.98 -43.63 -28.48
N LYS A 344 3.80 -43.86 -27.16
CA LYS A 344 3.06 -45.04 -26.61
C LYS A 344 3.20 -45.27 -25.10
N HIS A 345 2.02 -45.63 -24.54
CA HIS A 345 1.75 -46.41 -23.32
C HIS A 345 1.90 -45.69 -21.97
N GLY A 346 0.90 -45.66 -21.08
CA GLY A 346 -0.38 -46.34 -21.06
C GLY A 346 -1.30 -45.81 -19.96
N ARG A 347 -2.61 -45.82 -20.25
CA ARG A 347 -3.69 -45.59 -19.29
C ARG A 347 -3.70 -46.71 -18.25
N ARG A 348 -3.83 -46.35 -16.97
CA ARG A 348 -4.46 -47.25 -16.00
C ARG A 348 -5.52 -46.49 -15.21
N ASN A 349 -6.76 -46.79 -15.55
CA ASN A 349 -7.98 -46.50 -14.79
C ASN A 349 -7.86 -47.05 -13.37
N VAL A 350 -8.20 -46.25 -12.35
CA VAL A 350 -8.79 -46.76 -11.11
C VAL A 350 -9.96 -45.87 -10.73
N ARG A 351 -11.17 -46.34 -11.04
CA ARG A 351 -12.41 -45.94 -10.38
C ARG A 351 -12.61 -46.88 -9.19
N HIS A 352 -12.84 -46.33 -8.00
CA HIS A 352 -13.58 -46.92 -6.86
C HIS A 352 -13.57 -45.86 -5.75
N ALA A 353 -14.58 -45.64 -4.93
CA ALA A 353 -16.01 -45.92 -4.94
C ALA A 353 -16.57 -45.00 -3.85
N MET A 354 -17.68 -44.32 -4.12
CA MET A 354 -18.47 -43.64 -3.10
C MET A 354 -19.10 -44.69 -2.18
N ALA A 355 -18.93 -44.55 -0.87
CA ALA A 355 -19.78 -45.20 0.12
C ALA A 355 -20.07 -44.20 1.25
N ARG A 356 -21.30 -43.66 1.25
CA ARG A 356 -21.92 -43.01 2.40
C ARG A 356 -22.53 -44.09 3.28
N PRO A 357 -22.38 -44.08 4.61
CA PRO A 357 -23.24 -44.85 5.49
C PRO A 357 -24.51 -44.06 5.83
N HIS A 358 -25.65 -44.60 5.43
CA HIS A 358 -26.97 -44.25 5.95
C HIS A 358 -27.12 -44.79 7.38
N TRP A 359 -27.43 -43.91 8.32
CA TRP A 359 -27.93 -44.28 9.65
C TRP A 359 -29.46 -44.29 9.63
N HIS A 360 -30.06 -45.38 10.11
CA HIS A 360 -31.47 -45.43 10.52
C HIS A 360 -31.55 -46.17 11.87
N PRO A 361 -32.41 -45.75 12.82
CA PRO A 361 -32.51 -46.34 14.15
C PRO A 361 -33.67 -47.34 14.26
N SER A 362 -33.51 -48.36 15.09
CA SER A 362 -34.59 -49.20 15.66
C SER A 362 -34.02 -49.89 16.91
N HIS A 363 -34.42 -49.51 18.12
CA HIS A 363 -35.50 -50.16 18.89
C HIS A 363 -35.45 -51.70 18.89
N GLN A 364 -34.84 -52.27 19.92
CA GLN A 364 -35.50 -53.10 20.94
C GLN A 364 -34.57 -53.30 22.14
#